data_AF-A0A0S8ALM9-F1
#
_entry.id   AF-A0A0S8ALM9-F1
#
_cell.length_a   1.000
_cell.length_b   1.000
_cell.length_c   1.000
_cell.angle_alpha   90.00
_cell.angle_beta   90.00
_cell.angle_gamma   90.00
#
_symmetry.space_group_name_H-M   'P 1'
#
loop_
_entity.id
_entity.type
_entity.pdbx_description
1 polymer ?
#
loop_
_entity_poly.entity_id
_entity_poly.type
_entity_poly.pdbx_seq_one_letter_code
_entity_poly.pdbx_strand_id
1 'polypeptide(L)'
;MQGTKGYYDTFRDRIMFPIFDLQGDIIAFGGRSIDGSEPKYLNSPETPIFNKRRIVYGLNFARDAIKARGGAMFMEGYLDVITAHLHGFTNAIAPLGTAISQEHGKLVKRFTENVVLAFDSDAAGIKAAKSASNILLESDLNVKILQIPANEDPDSFLRKRGKEEFEKLLGQPLTIVDFFMKHGKDRRVTSREVLETISKAPDKVLQGDYIKALAEKLNVEEKYVREEFQRMKNHPQRGHQRPPSGTGARPKRRPLDEVYIIQLLLQLPEKLKEVCDLLSVEDFEDMATRNIFKKMKAGAIDLNTLLSRSEEEEKRFLTEISVEDAFEDPARVLGDCIKRLGDKKRNVMIKELDRKIKNAESKKDAGLLTKLLTERNRLMKAKSR
;
A
#
# COMPACT_ATOMS: atom_id res chain seq x y z
N MET A 1 29.87 11.68 -12.24
CA MET A 1 30.37 13.07 -12.31
C MET A 1 29.65 13.91 -11.27
N GLN A 2 30.35 14.73 -10.49
CA GLN A 2 29.74 15.56 -9.43
C GLN A 2 29.26 16.90 -9.98
N GLY A 3 28.00 17.24 -9.69
CA GLY A 3 27.58 18.63 -9.66
C GLY A 3 27.60 19.13 -8.22
N THR A 4 28.41 20.14 -7.92
CA THR A 4 28.41 20.82 -6.61
C THR A 4 27.15 21.66 -6.37
N LYS A 5 26.31 21.84 -7.41
CA LYS A 5 24.87 22.23 -7.44
C LYS A 5 24.24 21.82 -8.80
N GLY A 6 24.34 20.54 -9.21
CA GLY A 6 24.01 20.12 -10.60
C GLY A 6 23.29 18.78 -10.72
N TYR A 7 23.09 18.32 -11.95
CA TYR A 7 22.51 17.02 -12.27
C TYR A 7 23.50 15.89 -11.95
N TYR A 8 22.95 14.75 -11.56
CA TYR A 8 23.70 13.51 -11.34
C TYR A 8 22.86 12.33 -11.83
N ASP A 9 23.53 11.25 -12.22
CA ASP A 9 22.86 10.06 -12.71
C ASP A 9 22.03 9.43 -11.59
N THR A 10 20.74 9.22 -11.82
CA THR A 10 19.86 8.60 -10.82
C THR A 10 20.27 7.15 -10.54
N PHE A 11 20.64 6.42 -11.58
CA PHE A 11 21.11 5.04 -11.49
C PHE A 11 22.63 5.01 -11.58
N ARG A 12 23.28 4.52 -10.53
CA ARG A 12 24.74 4.36 -10.43
C ARG A 12 25.02 2.97 -9.90
N ASP A 13 26.03 2.32 -10.45
CA ASP A 13 26.49 0.98 -10.03
C ASP A 13 25.35 -0.05 -9.98
N ARG A 14 24.49 0.01 -11.01
CA ARG A 14 23.27 -0.78 -11.13
C ARG A 14 23.19 -1.50 -12.47
N ILE A 15 22.71 -2.74 -12.43
CA ILE A 15 22.24 -3.45 -13.62
C ILE A 15 20.92 -2.81 -14.03
N MET A 16 20.84 -2.36 -15.28
CA MET A 16 19.72 -1.60 -15.81
C MET A 16 18.72 -2.50 -16.53
N PHE A 17 17.44 -2.33 -16.19
CA PHE A 17 16.30 -3.02 -16.78
C PHE A 17 15.41 -1.99 -17.47
N PRO A 18 15.38 -1.92 -18.80
CA PRO A 18 14.49 -0.99 -19.50
C PRO A 18 13.02 -1.36 -19.23
N ILE A 19 12.20 -0.33 -19.07
CA ILE A 19 10.75 -0.46 -18.88
C ILE A 19 10.08 0.10 -20.14
N PHE A 20 9.28 -0.75 -20.77
CA PHE A 20 8.62 -0.45 -22.04
C PHE A 20 7.15 -0.08 -21.82
N ASP A 21 6.62 0.77 -22.69
CA ASP A 21 5.19 0.88 -22.89
C ASP A 21 4.65 -0.29 -23.76
N LEU A 22 3.35 -0.26 -24.09
CA LEU A 22 2.75 -1.30 -24.92
C LEU A 22 3.22 -1.28 -26.39
N GLN A 23 3.71 -0.15 -26.88
CA GLN A 23 4.22 0.02 -28.24
C GLN A 23 5.65 -0.54 -28.36
N GLY A 24 6.36 -0.67 -27.24
CA GLY A 24 7.73 -1.12 -27.18
C GLY A 24 8.73 0.03 -27.05
N ASP A 25 8.27 1.25 -26.77
CA ASP A 25 9.13 2.39 -26.50
C ASP A 25 9.63 2.34 -25.05
N ILE A 26 10.91 2.66 -24.85
CA ILE A 26 11.50 2.74 -23.50
C ILE A 26 11.03 4.03 -22.83
N ILE A 27 10.25 3.89 -21.76
CA ILE A 27 9.65 5.02 -21.03
C ILE A 27 10.26 5.23 -19.64
N ALA A 28 10.98 4.24 -19.12
CA ALA A 28 11.61 4.29 -17.79
C ALA A 28 12.67 3.20 -17.63
N PHE A 29 13.32 3.17 -16.47
CA PHE A 29 14.28 2.13 -16.10
C PHE A 29 14.05 1.63 -14.66
N GLY A 30 14.27 0.34 -14.47
CA GLY A 30 14.58 -0.28 -13.18
C GLY A 30 16.09 -0.50 -13.06
N GLY A 31 16.61 -0.51 -11.84
CA GLY A 31 18.04 -0.68 -11.56
C GLY A 31 18.27 -1.51 -10.30
N ARG A 32 18.93 -2.66 -10.44
CA ARG A 32 19.35 -3.50 -9.31
C ARG A 32 20.78 -3.14 -8.91
N SER A 33 20.98 -2.86 -7.63
CA SER A 33 22.32 -2.59 -7.08
C SER A 33 23.27 -3.78 -7.29
N ILE A 34 24.49 -3.50 -7.73
CA ILE A 34 25.57 -4.48 -7.89
C ILE A 34 26.37 -4.61 -6.58
N ASP A 35 26.58 -3.49 -5.89
CA ASP A 35 27.43 -3.37 -4.70
C ASP A 35 26.67 -3.54 -3.37
N GLY A 36 25.36 -3.80 -3.42
CA GLY A 36 24.50 -3.90 -2.25
C GLY A 36 24.02 -2.56 -1.70
N SER A 37 24.27 -1.45 -2.40
CA SER A 37 23.70 -0.14 -2.07
C SER A 37 22.17 -0.14 -2.02
N GLU A 38 21.61 0.44 -0.95
CA GLU A 38 20.17 0.62 -0.81
C GLU A 38 19.65 1.81 -1.63
N PRO A 39 18.43 1.71 -2.23
CA PRO A 39 17.57 0.52 -2.23
C PRO A 39 18.13 -0.58 -3.14
N LYS A 40 17.99 -1.86 -2.76
CA LYS A 40 18.40 -3.00 -3.62
C LYS A 40 17.85 -2.89 -5.04
N TYR A 41 16.60 -2.43 -5.18
CA TYR A 41 15.97 -2.11 -6.46
C TYR A 41 15.50 -0.66 -6.49
N LEU A 42 15.85 0.06 -7.54
CA LEU A 42 15.42 1.44 -7.79
C LEU A 42 14.66 1.48 -9.11
N ASN A 43 13.48 2.09 -9.13
CA ASN A 43 12.77 2.38 -10.38
C ASN A 43 12.82 3.89 -10.64
N SER A 44 12.69 4.30 -11.90
CA SER A 44 12.46 5.70 -12.27
C SER A 44 11.34 6.29 -11.41
N PRO A 45 11.43 7.60 -11.05
CA PRO A 45 10.31 8.30 -10.42
C PRO A 45 9.15 8.41 -11.43
N GLU A 46 7.96 8.77 -10.95
CA GLU A 46 6.82 9.11 -11.82
C GLU A 46 7.23 10.24 -12.79
N THR A 47 6.92 10.09 -14.07
CA THR A 47 7.18 11.08 -15.13
C THR A 47 5.93 11.26 -16.01
N PRO A 48 5.88 12.27 -16.89
CA PRO A 48 4.77 12.42 -17.83
C PRO A 48 4.54 11.19 -18.73
N ILE A 49 5.57 10.38 -18.97
CA ILE A 49 5.51 9.18 -19.82
C ILE A 49 5.56 7.87 -19.01
N PHE A 50 5.79 7.94 -17.70
CA PHE A 50 5.92 6.76 -16.84
C PHE A 50 5.09 6.88 -15.57
N ASN A 51 4.07 6.02 -15.47
CA ASN A 51 3.22 5.91 -14.30
C ASN A 51 3.13 4.46 -13.81
N LYS A 52 3.66 4.17 -12.62
CA LYS A 52 3.75 2.79 -12.09
C LYS A 52 2.40 2.13 -11.87
N ARG A 53 1.31 2.91 -11.74
CA ARG A 53 -0.05 2.37 -11.60
C ARG A 53 -0.66 1.95 -12.93
N ARG A 54 -0.08 2.31 -14.07
CA ARG A 54 -0.63 2.03 -15.40
C ARG A 54 0.28 1.14 -16.25
N ILE A 55 1.55 1.02 -15.88
CA ILE A 55 2.54 0.25 -16.63
C ILE A 55 2.74 -1.10 -15.96
N VAL A 56 2.64 -2.14 -16.77
CA VAL A 56 2.86 -3.53 -16.38
C VAL A 56 4.11 -4.02 -17.10
N TYR A 57 5.14 -4.39 -16.33
CA TYR A 57 6.40 -4.87 -16.87
C TYR A 57 6.21 -6.15 -17.68
N GLY A 58 6.89 -6.23 -18.83
CA GLY A 58 6.88 -7.40 -19.72
C GLY A 58 5.63 -7.53 -20.60
N LEU A 59 4.59 -6.70 -20.40
CA LEU A 59 3.32 -6.84 -21.11
C LEU A 59 3.44 -6.65 -22.63
N ASN A 60 4.34 -5.79 -23.08
CA ASN A 60 4.64 -5.58 -24.50
C ASN A 60 5.13 -6.85 -25.19
N PHE A 61 5.93 -7.67 -24.48
CA PHE A 61 6.41 -8.96 -24.97
C PHE A 61 5.39 -10.09 -24.73
N ALA A 62 4.64 -10.02 -23.64
CA ALA A 62 3.76 -11.09 -23.20
C ALA A 62 2.38 -11.10 -23.85
N ARG A 63 1.89 -9.98 -24.40
CA ARG A 63 0.50 -9.82 -24.85
C ARG A 63 -0.01 -10.90 -25.80
N ASP A 64 0.82 -11.36 -26.72
CA ASP A 64 0.42 -12.37 -27.72
C ASP A 64 0.42 -13.77 -27.10
N ALA A 65 1.40 -14.07 -26.24
CA ALA A 65 1.43 -15.30 -25.46
C ALA A 65 0.27 -15.38 -24.46
N ILE A 66 -0.12 -14.26 -23.84
CA ILE A 66 -1.27 -14.16 -22.94
C ILE A 66 -2.55 -14.54 -23.68
N LYS A 67 -2.77 -14.00 -24.89
CA LYS A 67 -3.93 -14.36 -25.72
C LYS A 67 -3.88 -15.84 -26.14
N ALA A 68 -2.75 -16.30 -26.65
CA ALA A 68 -2.60 -17.66 -27.16
C ALA A 68 -2.78 -18.73 -26.07
N ARG A 69 -2.32 -18.45 -24.85
CA ARG A 69 -2.47 -19.35 -23.69
C ARG A 69 -3.78 -19.14 -22.92
N GLY A 70 -4.53 -18.07 -23.22
CA GLY A 70 -5.77 -17.71 -22.54
C GLY A 70 -5.58 -17.29 -21.08
N GLY A 71 -4.40 -16.76 -20.71
CA GLY A 71 -4.10 -16.41 -19.32
C GLY A 71 -2.80 -15.62 -19.12
N ALA A 72 -2.82 -14.66 -18.21
CA ALA A 72 -1.63 -13.92 -17.77
C ALA A 72 -1.14 -14.41 -16.41
N MET A 73 0.17 -14.39 -16.19
CA MET A 73 0.78 -14.76 -14.91
C MET A 73 1.41 -13.52 -14.26
N PHE A 74 0.83 -13.03 -13.18
CA PHE A 74 1.42 -11.94 -12.41
C PHE A 74 2.46 -12.48 -11.43
N MET A 75 3.66 -11.94 -11.51
CA MET A 75 4.75 -12.12 -10.55
C MET A 75 5.02 -10.79 -9.82
N GLU A 76 5.85 -10.81 -8.77
CA GLU A 76 6.10 -9.62 -7.94
C GLU A 76 7.06 -8.63 -8.59
N GLY A 77 8.14 -9.12 -9.20
CA GLY A 77 9.20 -8.31 -9.76
C GLY A 77 9.54 -8.61 -11.22
N TYR A 78 10.28 -7.69 -11.85
CA TYR A 78 10.74 -7.87 -13.22
C TYR A 78 11.76 -9.00 -13.38
N LEU A 79 12.52 -9.36 -12.34
CA LEU A 79 13.44 -10.49 -12.42
C LEU A 79 12.69 -11.82 -12.48
N ASP A 80 11.62 -11.97 -11.70
CA ASP A 80 10.76 -13.15 -11.76
C ASP A 80 10.21 -13.32 -13.18
N VAL A 81 9.73 -12.21 -13.77
CA VAL A 81 9.26 -12.18 -15.16
C VAL A 81 10.35 -12.59 -16.14
N ILE A 82 11.55 -12.01 -16.04
CA ILE A 82 12.67 -12.37 -16.92
C ILE A 82 13.01 -13.86 -16.79
N THR A 83 13.13 -14.38 -15.57
CA THR A 83 13.42 -15.79 -15.33
C THR A 83 12.32 -16.70 -15.86
N ALA A 84 11.04 -16.32 -15.68
CA ALA A 84 9.91 -17.05 -16.23
C ALA A 84 9.96 -17.10 -17.76
N HIS A 85 10.25 -15.98 -18.42
CA HIS A 85 10.42 -15.91 -19.86
C HIS A 85 11.59 -16.77 -20.35
N LEU A 86 12.72 -16.78 -19.64
CA LEU A 86 13.86 -17.66 -19.94
C LEU A 86 13.50 -19.15 -19.86
N HIS A 87 12.57 -19.52 -18.98
CA HIS A 87 12.04 -20.88 -18.87
C HIS A 87 10.81 -21.14 -19.77
N GLY A 88 10.47 -20.21 -20.67
CA GLY A 88 9.39 -20.38 -21.66
C GLY A 88 7.99 -20.01 -21.17
N PHE A 89 7.84 -19.39 -20.00
CA PHE A 89 6.59 -18.81 -19.51
C PHE A 89 6.46 -17.35 -19.96
N THR A 90 6.33 -17.16 -21.27
CA THR A 90 6.31 -15.84 -21.92
C THR A 90 5.02 -15.04 -21.69
N ASN A 91 4.06 -15.59 -20.94
CA ASN A 91 2.85 -14.90 -20.49
C ASN A 91 3.00 -14.28 -19.08
N ALA A 92 4.21 -14.29 -18.50
CA ALA A 92 4.50 -13.66 -17.21
C ALA A 92 4.67 -12.13 -17.32
N ILE A 93 4.16 -11.41 -16.32
CA ILE A 93 4.13 -9.95 -16.20
C ILE A 93 4.24 -9.54 -14.72
N ALA A 94 4.60 -8.28 -14.42
CA ALA A 94 4.71 -7.80 -13.04
C ALA A 94 4.36 -6.30 -12.89
N PRO A 95 3.86 -5.86 -11.72
CA PRO A 95 3.85 -4.44 -11.39
C PRO A 95 5.27 -3.92 -11.11
N LEU A 96 5.45 -2.60 -11.09
CA LEU A 96 6.78 -1.97 -10.98
C LEU A 96 7.11 -1.50 -9.57
N GLY A 97 7.31 -2.45 -8.66
CA GLY A 97 7.64 -2.16 -7.25
C GLY A 97 6.49 -1.48 -6.49
N THR A 98 5.25 -1.81 -6.88
CA THR A 98 4.02 -1.32 -6.27
C THR A 98 3.00 -2.45 -6.18
N ALA A 99 2.00 -2.31 -5.31
CA ALA A 99 0.81 -3.16 -5.38
C ALA A 99 0.14 -3.07 -6.75
N ILE A 100 -0.54 -4.15 -7.17
CA ILE A 100 -1.36 -4.17 -8.38
C ILE A 100 -2.48 -3.12 -8.24
N SER A 101 -2.77 -2.39 -9.31
CA SER A 101 -3.82 -1.36 -9.38
C SER A 101 -5.02 -1.85 -10.20
N GLN A 102 -6.16 -1.16 -10.10
CA GLN A 102 -7.30 -1.42 -10.97
C GLN A 102 -6.95 -1.12 -12.45
N GLU A 103 -6.11 -0.13 -12.70
CA GLU A 103 -5.65 0.18 -14.05
C GLU A 103 -4.81 -0.96 -14.65
N HIS A 104 -4.01 -1.67 -13.85
CA HIS A 104 -3.34 -2.90 -14.29
C HIS A 104 -4.37 -3.99 -14.65
N GLY A 105 -5.37 -4.21 -13.80
CA GLY A 105 -6.44 -5.17 -14.06
C GLY A 105 -7.19 -4.86 -15.36
N LYS A 106 -7.65 -3.62 -15.53
CA LYS A 106 -8.32 -3.14 -16.76
C LYS A 106 -7.43 -3.26 -18.00
N LEU A 107 -6.13 -2.99 -17.87
CA LEU A 107 -5.17 -3.12 -18.97
C LEU A 107 -5.03 -4.57 -19.40
N VAL A 108 -4.81 -5.49 -18.45
CA VAL A 108 -4.64 -6.93 -18.72
C VAL A 108 -5.93 -7.56 -19.22
N LYS A 109 -7.09 -7.13 -18.74
CA LYS A 109 -8.41 -7.59 -19.22
C LYS A 109 -8.61 -7.42 -20.73
N ARG A 110 -7.90 -6.50 -21.38
CA ARG A 110 -7.92 -6.34 -22.84
C ARG A 110 -7.31 -7.52 -23.60
N PHE A 111 -6.58 -8.41 -22.92
CA PHE A 111 -5.83 -9.52 -23.50
C PHE A 111 -6.30 -10.89 -23.00
N THR A 112 -6.88 -10.97 -21.81
CA THR A 112 -7.34 -12.23 -21.20
C THR A 112 -8.39 -11.96 -20.12
N GLU A 113 -9.24 -12.94 -19.86
CA GLU A 113 -10.12 -12.96 -18.68
C GLU A 113 -9.48 -13.67 -17.49
N ASN A 114 -8.46 -14.51 -17.72
CA ASN A 114 -7.86 -15.35 -16.69
C ASN A 114 -6.49 -14.83 -16.25
N VAL A 115 -6.27 -14.85 -14.94
CA VAL A 115 -5.02 -14.46 -14.30
C VAL A 115 -4.61 -15.51 -13.25
N VAL A 116 -3.31 -15.82 -13.22
CA VAL A 116 -2.67 -16.57 -12.14
C VAL A 116 -1.70 -15.65 -11.40
N LEU A 117 -1.82 -15.57 -10.08
CA LEU A 117 -0.86 -14.90 -9.20
C LEU A 117 0.22 -15.89 -8.77
N ALA A 118 1.48 -15.66 -9.14
CA ALA A 118 2.64 -16.44 -8.72
C ALA A 118 3.55 -15.53 -7.89
N PHE A 119 3.22 -15.40 -6.61
CA PHE A 119 3.88 -14.51 -5.64
C PHE A 119 4.70 -15.33 -4.63
N ASP A 120 5.48 -14.62 -3.83
CA ASP A 120 6.37 -15.21 -2.85
C ASP A 120 5.57 -15.97 -1.78
N SER A 121 6.18 -17.03 -1.25
CA SER A 121 5.53 -17.89 -0.25
C SER A 121 5.54 -17.31 1.17
N ASP A 122 6.10 -16.12 1.37
CA ASP A 122 6.21 -15.45 2.67
C ASP A 122 4.94 -14.68 3.07
N ALA A 123 4.94 -14.10 4.27
CA ALA A 123 3.78 -13.36 4.77
C ALA A 123 3.44 -12.11 3.94
N ALA A 124 4.44 -11.46 3.32
CA ALA A 124 4.25 -10.29 2.49
C ALA A 124 3.64 -10.68 1.14
N GLY A 125 4.14 -11.74 0.50
CA GLY A 125 3.62 -12.32 -0.74
C GLY A 125 2.18 -12.83 -0.58
N ILE A 126 1.86 -13.50 0.54
CA ILE A 126 0.49 -13.92 0.85
C ILE A 126 -0.44 -12.71 0.96
N LYS A 127 -0.04 -11.66 1.67
CA LYS A 127 -0.82 -10.42 1.81
C LYS A 127 -0.97 -9.71 0.46
N ALA A 128 0.09 -9.68 -0.35
CA ALA A 128 0.07 -9.12 -1.69
C ALA A 128 -0.90 -9.90 -2.60
N ALA A 129 -0.91 -11.23 -2.53
CA ALA A 129 -1.81 -12.07 -3.31
C ALA A 129 -3.29 -11.85 -2.94
N LYS A 130 -3.60 -11.72 -1.64
CA LYS A 130 -4.96 -11.35 -1.19
C LYS A 130 -5.38 -9.97 -1.69
N SER A 131 -4.48 -8.99 -1.61
CA SER A 131 -4.74 -7.62 -2.08
C SER A 131 -4.94 -7.56 -3.60
N ALA A 132 -4.07 -8.23 -4.36
CA ALA A 132 -4.17 -8.36 -5.80
C ALA A 132 -5.46 -9.06 -6.24
N SER A 133 -5.85 -10.14 -5.55
CA SER A 133 -7.10 -10.87 -5.83
C SER A 133 -8.31 -9.96 -5.73
N ASN A 134 -8.38 -9.09 -4.70
CA ASN A 134 -9.45 -8.10 -4.58
C ASN A 134 -9.55 -7.18 -5.81
N ILE A 135 -8.42 -6.65 -6.25
CA ILE A 135 -8.34 -5.62 -7.29
C ILE A 135 -8.59 -6.20 -8.68
N LEU A 136 -8.03 -7.38 -8.94
CA LEU A 136 -8.19 -8.06 -10.22
C LEU A 136 -9.61 -8.62 -10.38
N LEU A 137 -10.20 -9.15 -9.31
CA LEU A 137 -11.59 -9.60 -9.33
C LEU A 137 -12.56 -8.43 -9.53
N GLU A 138 -12.31 -7.28 -8.89
CA GLU A 138 -13.07 -6.04 -9.15
C GLU A 138 -12.91 -5.54 -10.60
N SER A 139 -11.77 -5.85 -11.23
CA SER A 139 -11.52 -5.59 -12.63
C SER A 139 -12.12 -6.65 -13.57
N ASP A 140 -12.99 -7.52 -13.04
CA ASP A 140 -13.72 -8.55 -13.78
C ASP A 140 -12.80 -9.59 -14.43
N LEU A 141 -11.78 -10.01 -13.69
CA LEU A 141 -10.85 -11.09 -14.07
C LEU A 141 -11.09 -12.33 -13.21
N ASN A 142 -10.95 -13.50 -13.82
CA ASN A 142 -10.92 -14.80 -13.16
C ASN A 142 -9.53 -15.02 -12.55
N VAL A 143 -9.42 -14.91 -11.23
CA VAL A 143 -8.14 -15.00 -10.52
C VAL A 143 -7.95 -16.37 -9.89
N LYS A 144 -6.79 -16.98 -10.14
CA LYS A 144 -6.26 -18.12 -9.39
C LYS A 144 -4.91 -17.76 -8.77
N ILE A 145 -4.50 -18.50 -7.75
CA ILE A 145 -3.25 -18.27 -7.02
C ILE A 145 -2.39 -19.52 -7.07
N LEU A 146 -1.18 -19.39 -7.59
CA LEU A 146 -0.17 -20.43 -7.57
C LEU A 146 0.49 -20.46 -6.20
N GLN A 147 0.44 -21.61 -5.53
CA GLN A 147 1.12 -21.79 -4.26
C GLN A 147 2.56 -22.26 -4.52
N ILE A 148 3.52 -21.34 -4.39
CA ILE A 148 4.94 -21.68 -4.34
C ILE A 148 5.26 -22.37 -2.99
N PRO A 149 6.13 -23.39 -2.96
CA PRO A 149 6.60 -23.99 -1.70
C PRO A 149 7.21 -22.98 -0.74
N ALA A 150 7.13 -23.28 0.55
CA ALA A 150 7.61 -22.38 1.61
C ALA A 150 9.10 -22.03 1.45
N ASN A 151 9.42 -20.75 1.68
CA ASN A 151 10.76 -20.17 1.58
C ASN A 151 11.36 -20.17 0.17
N GLU A 152 10.52 -20.29 -0.87
CA GLU A 152 10.90 -20.07 -2.26
C GLU A 152 10.04 -18.93 -2.86
N ASP A 153 10.63 -18.26 -3.86
CA ASP A 153 10.00 -17.29 -4.77
C ASP A 153 9.95 -17.91 -6.19
N PRO A 154 9.18 -17.34 -7.15
CA PRO A 154 9.12 -17.88 -8.51
C PRO A 154 10.48 -17.98 -9.21
N ASP A 155 11.36 -16.98 -9.02
CA ASP A 155 12.72 -16.96 -9.61
C ASP A 155 13.56 -18.14 -9.12
N SER A 156 13.71 -18.29 -7.81
CA SER A 156 14.51 -19.35 -7.18
C SER A 156 13.91 -20.73 -7.41
N PHE A 157 12.58 -20.87 -7.43
CA PHE A 157 11.93 -22.14 -7.76
C PHE A 157 12.27 -22.55 -9.20
N LEU A 158 12.09 -21.65 -10.17
CA LEU A 158 12.37 -21.93 -11.58
C LEU A 158 13.85 -22.28 -11.80
N ARG A 159 14.76 -21.53 -11.18
CA ARG A 159 16.22 -21.81 -11.29
C ARG A 159 16.61 -23.15 -10.67
N LYS A 160 16.00 -23.55 -9.56
CA LYS A 160 16.37 -24.79 -8.83
C LYS A 160 15.71 -26.03 -9.41
N ARG A 161 14.42 -25.94 -9.75
CA ARG A 161 13.58 -27.10 -10.09
C ARG A 161 13.19 -27.16 -11.56
N GLY A 162 13.38 -26.07 -12.30
CA GLY A 162 13.17 -26.03 -13.74
C GLY A 162 11.70 -25.89 -14.15
N LYS A 163 11.51 -25.99 -15.45
CA LYS A 163 10.24 -25.74 -16.13
C LYS A 163 9.19 -26.80 -15.82
N GLU A 164 9.56 -28.08 -15.86
CA GLU A 164 8.60 -29.19 -15.70
C GLU A 164 7.93 -29.17 -14.32
N GLU A 165 8.69 -28.89 -13.26
CA GLU A 165 8.14 -28.77 -11.91
C GLU A 165 7.24 -27.54 -11.74
N PHE A 166 7.55 -26.43 -12.42
CA PHE A 166 6.71 -25.24 -12.38
C PHE A 166 5.40 -25.46 -13.16
N GLU A 167 5.43 -26.19 -14.27
CA GLU A 167 4.21 -26.62 -14.99
C GLU A 167 3.31 -27.51 -14.14
N LYS A 168 3.88 -28.42 -13.34
CA LYS A 168 3.11 -29.22 -12.38
C LYS A 168 2.37 -28.34 -11.37
N LEU A 169 3.03 -27.32 -10.82
CA LEU A 169 2.37 -26.36 -9.93
C LEU A 169 1.24 -25.60 -10.65
N LEU A 170 1.48 -25.16 -11.89
CA LEU A 170 0.47 -24.45 -12.69
C LEU A 170 -0.74 -25.31 -13.04
N GLY A 171 -0.62 -26.65 -12.98
CA GLY A 171 -1.73 -27.58 -13.10
C GLY A 171 -2.66 -27.62 -11.88
N GLN A 172 -2.23 -27.10 -10.73
CA GLN A 172 -2.98 -27.14 -9.46
C GLN A 172 -3.07 -25.77 -8.77
N PRO A 173 -3.51 -24.71 -9.46
CA PRO A 173 -3.63 -23.39 -8.85
C PRO A 173 -4.83 -23.35 -7.91
N LEU A 174 -4.68 -22.64 -6.79
CA LEU A 174 -5.74 -22.47 -5.81
C LEU A 174 -6.76 -21.43 -6.28
N THR A 175 -8.02 -21.65 -5.95
CA THR A 175 -9.06 -20.62 -6.06
C THR A 175 -8.84 -19.54 -5.00
N ILE A 176 -9.45 -18.35 -5.16
CA ILE A 176 -9.45 -17.31 -4.12
C ILE A 176 -9.94 -17.88 -2.79
N VAL A 177 -11.03 -18.64 -2.81
CA VAL A 177 -11.63 -19.25 -1.61
C VAL A 177 -10.62 -20.19 -0.94
N ASP A 178 -10.03 -21.12 -1.69
CA ASP A 178 -9.07 -22.08 -1.14
C ASP A 178 -7.83 -21.40 -0.58
N PHE A 179 -7.31 -20.40 -1.29
CA PHE A 179 -6.12 -19.67 -0.87
C PHE A 179 -6.37 -18.90 0.44
N PHE A 180 -7.48 -18.17 0.53
CA PHE A 180 -7.81 -17.41 1.73
C PHE A 180 -8.05 -18.35 2.92
N MET A 181 -8.79 -19.43 2.71
CA MET A 181 -9.09 -20.42 3.75
C MET A 181 -7.85 -21.17 4.23
N LYS A 182 -6.85 -21.40 3.36
CA LYS A 182 -5.58 -22.03 3.71
C LYS A 182 -4.70 -21.15 4.58
N HIS A 183 -4.67 -19.84 4.31
CA HIS A 183 -3.81 -18.86 5.00
C HIS A 183 -4.55 -18.02 6.05
N GLY A 184 -5.81 -18.35 6.30
CA GLY A 184 -6.65 -17.71 7.31
C GLY A 184 -6.40 -18.27 8.70
N LYS A 185 -6.26 -17.39 9.71
CA LYS A 185 -6.09 -17.81 11.11
C LYS A 185 -7.41 -18.26 11.75
N ASP A 186 -8.47 -17.48 11.53
CA ASP A 186 -9.81 -17.76 12.06
C ASP A 186 -10.81 -17.96 10.93
N ARG A 187 -11.61 -19.02 11.02
CA ARG A 187 -12.55 -19.41 9.99
C ARG A 187 -13.65 -18.37 9.76
N ARG A 188 -14.16 -17.72 10.81
CA ARG A 188 -15.23 -16.71 10.71
C ARG A 188 -14.71 -15.39 10.13
N VAL A 189 -13.52 -14.97 10.53
CA VAL A 189 -12.85 -13.77 9.98
C VAL A 189 -12.53 -14.00 8.51
N THR A 190 -11.93 -15.14 8.18
CA THR A 190 -11.53 -15.47 6.80
C THR A 190 -12.75 -15.59 5.87
N SER A 191 -13.85 -16.19 6.35
CA SER A 191 -15.09 -16.26 5.56
C SER A 191 -15.62 -14.86 5.21
N ARG A 192 -15.56 -13.92 6.15
CA ARG A 192 -15.96 -12.53 5.90
C ARG A 192 -15.02 -11.85 4.91
N GLU A 193 -13.70 -12.04 5.06
CA GLU A 193 -12.71 -11.52 4.12
C GLU A 193 -12.98 -12.02 2.69
N VAL A 194 -13.28 -13.31 2.53
CA VAL A 194 -13.63 -13.91 1.23
C VAL A 194 -14.91 -13.31 0.67
N LEU A 195 -15.97 -13.18 1.47
CA LEU A 195 -17.24 -12.58 1.05
C LEU A 195 -17.06 -11.10 0.63
N GLU A 196 -16.23 -10.35 1.35
CA GLU A 196 -15.86 -8.98 0.99
C GLU A 196 -15.13 -8.93 -0.37
N THR A 197 -14.19 -9.84 -0.62
CA THR A 197 -13.52 -9.97 -1.91
C THR A 197 -14.52 -10.31 -3.03
N ILE A 198 -15.38 -11.32 -2.83
CA ILE A 198 -16.41 -11.73 -3.80
C ILE A 198 -17.39 -10.59 -4.09
N SER A 199 -17.72 -9.77 -3.09
CA SER A 199 -18.68 -8.67 -3.25
C SER A 199 -18.25 -7.64 -4.30
N LYS A 200 -16.94 -7.49 -4.52
CA LYS A 200 -16.34 -6.55 -5.48
C LYS A 200 -16.40 -7.04 -6.93
N ALA A 201 -16.55 -8.35 -7.14
CA ALA A 201 -16.71 -8.89 -8.50
C ALA A 201 -17.96 -8.30 -9.16
N PRO A 202 -17.90 -7.73 -10.37
CA PRO A 202 -19.11 -7.21 -11.01
C PRO A 202 -20.04 -8.33 -11.50
N ASP A 203 -19.49 -9.46 -11.96
CA ASP A 203 -20.26 -10.61 -12.45
C ASP A 203 -20.97 -11.39 -11.31
N LYS A 204 -22.29 -11.54 -11.45
CA LYS A 204 -23.14 -12.28 -10.50
C LYS A 204 -23.04 -13.79 -10.60
N VAL A 205 -22.69 -14.32 -11.77
CA VAL A 205 -22.47 -15.75 -11.95
C VAL A 205 -21.20 -16.14 -11.22
N LEU A 206 -20.10 -15.42 -11.46
CA LEU A 206 -18.84 -15.61 -10.75
C LEU A 206 -18.98 -15.44 -9.23
N GLN A 207 -19.78 -14.47 -8.77
CA GLN A 207 -20.13 -14.37 -7.34
C GLN A 207 -20.81 -15.64 -6.82
N GLY A 208 -21.75 -16.19 -7.58
CA GLY A 208 -22.45 -17.43 -7.25
C GLY A 208 -21.51 -18.62 -7.10
N ASP A 209 -20.57 -18.78 -8.02
CA ASP A 209 -19.59 -19.88 -8.01
C ASP A 209 -18.68 -19.81 -6.79
N TYR A 210 -18.17 -18.61 -6.45
CA TYR A 210 -17.36 -18.45 -5.25
C TYR A 210 -18.15 -18.65 -3.95
N ILE A 211 -19.43 -18.24 -3.90
CA ILE A 211 -20.29 -18.50 -2.74
C ILE A 211 -20.48 -20.01 -2.54
N LYS A 212 -20.73 -20.74 -3.63
CA LYS A 212 -20.85 -22.20 -3.60
C LYS A 212 -19.56 -22.85 -3.10
N ALA A 213 -18.41 -22.47 -3.67
CA ALA A 213 -17.10 -22.98 -3.25
C ALA A 213 -16.81 -22.67 -1.77
N LEU A 214 -17.20 -21.48 -1.28
CA LEU A 214 -17.06 -21.12 0.14
C LEU A 214 -17.96 -21.98 1.03
N ALA A 215 -19.21 -22.23 0.64
CA ALA A 215 -20.14 -23.07 1.39
C ALA A 215 -19.61 -24.51 1.53
N GLU A 216 -19.11 -25.08 0.42
CA GLU A 216 -18.47 -26.40 0.40
C GLU A 216 -17.24 -26.43 1.32
N LYS A 217 -16.36 -25.42 1.26
CA LYS A 217 -15.17 -25.33 2.11
C LYS A 217 -15.52 -25.17 3.59
N LEU A 218 -16.62 -24.48 3.88
CA LEU A 218 -17.16 -24.31 5.21
C LEU A 218 -18.08 -25.46 5.64
N ASN A 219 -18.32 -26.49 4.84
CA ASN A 219 -19.25 -27.57 5.17
C ASN A 219 -20.59 -27.05 5.76
N VAL A 220 -21.16 -26.02 5.15
CA VAL A 220 -22.47 -25.45 5.51
C VAL A 220 -23.35 -25.39 4.27
N GLU A 221 -24.67 -25.34 4.45
CA GLU A 221 -25.56 -25.15 3.32
C GLU A 221 -25.35 -23.79 2.65
N GLU A 222 -25.34 -23.78 1.32
CA GLU A 222 -25.12 -22.58 0.49
C GLU A 222 -26.08 -21.44 0.83
N LYS A 223 -27.32 -21.76 1.23
CA LYS A 223 -28.33 -20.78 1.65
C LYS A 223 -27.84 -19.85 2.76
N TYR A 224 -27.12 -20.37 3.75
CA TYR A 224 -26.62 -19.58 4.88
C TYR A 224 -25.52 -18.61 4.47
N VAL A 225 -24.65 -19.03 3.54
CA VAL A 225 -23.59 -18.17 2.99
C VAL A 225 -24.19 -17.08 2.10
N ARG A 226 -25.23 -17.40 1.31
CA ARG A 226 -25.97 -16.43 0.50
C ARG A 226 -26.69 -15.39 1.37
N GLU A 227 -27.32 -15.80 2.46
CA GLU A 227 -27.96 -14.89 3.41
C GLU A 227 -26.95 -13.91 4.02
N GLU A 228 -25.80 -14.40 4.48
CA GLU A 228 -24.73 -13.54 5.01
C GLU A 228 -24.13 -12.62 3.93
N PHE A 229 -23.98 -13.10 2.69
CA PHE A 229 -23.54 -12.27 1.57
C PHE A 229 -24.53 -11.13 1.26
N GLN A 230 -25.83 -11.43 1.24
CA GLN A 230 -26.86 -10.41 1.01
C GLN A 230 -26.97 -9.44 2.20
N ARG A 231 -26.83 -9.92 3.43
CA ARG A 231 -26.77 -9.09 4.63
C ARG A 231 -25.59 -8.13 4.54
N MET A 232 -24.42 -8.60 4.13
CA MET A 232 -23.23 -7.76 3.91
C MET A 232 -23.43 -6.74 2.78
N LYS A 233 -24.18 -7.08 1.73
CA LYS A 233 -24.43 -6.15 0.60
C LYS A 233 -25.49 -5.10 0.91
N ASN A 234 -26.55 -5.47 1.63
CA ASN A 234 -27.68 -4.61 1.99
C ASN A 234 -27.40 -3.79 3.25
N HIS A 235 -26.54 -4.31 4.12
CA HIS A 235 -25.85 -3.58 5.15
C HIS A 235 -24.37 -3.68 4.87
N PRO A 236 -23.85 -2.95 3.84
CA PRO A 236 -22.41 -2.76 3.72
C PRO A 236 -22.02 -2.23 5.08
N GLN A 237 -21.18 -2.97 5.80
CA GLN A 237 -20.88 -2.63 7.18
C GLN A 237 -20.49 -1.15 7.23
N ARG A 238 -21.46 -0.34 7.67
CA ARG A 238 -21.26 0.70 8.66
C ARG A 238 -20.43 0.02 9.73
N GLY A 239 -19.10 0.11 9.59
CA GLY A 239 -18.17 -0.49 10.55
C GLY A 239 -18.67 -0.15 11.94
N HIS A 240 -19.05 -1.18 12.70
CA HIS A 240 -19.58 -1.08 14.07
C HIS A 240 -20.31 0.24 14.37
N GLN A 241 -21.45 0.49 13.73
CA GLN A 241 -22.37 1.50 14.26
C GLN A 241 -23.02 0.96 15.53
N ARG A 242 -22.50 1.44 16.66
CA ARG A 242 -23.27 1.62 17.90
C ARG A 242 -24.61 2.34 17.60
N PRO A 243 -25.65 2.10 18.41
CA PRO A 243 -27.00 2.60 18.16
C PRO A 243 -27.05 4.13 18.00
N PRO A 244 -28.07 4.67 17.31
CA PRO A 244 -28.07 6.04 16.82
C PRO A 244 -28.14 7.02 18.01
N SER A 245 -27.04 7.69 18.29
CA SER A 245 -27.02 8.90 19.08
C SER A 245 -26.52 10.06 18.22
N GLY A 246 -27.40 11.02 18.02
CA GLY A 246 -27.05 12.40 17.67
C GLY A 246 -26.69 12.66 16.22
N THR A 247 -27.47 13.53 15.60
CA THR A 247 -27.08 14.33 14.44
C THR A 247 -25.72 15.01 14.67
N GLY A 248 -24.65 14.44 14.12
CA GLY A 248 -23.31 15.00 14.18
C GLY A 248 -22.48 14.49 13.01
N ALA A 249 -21.79 15.41 12.32
CA ALA A 249 -20.96 15.11 11.16
C ALA A 249 -19.98 13.95 11.42
N ARG A 250 -19.81 13.05 10.44
CA ARG A 250 -18.86 11.91 10.52
C ARG A 250 -17.46 12.40 10.95
N PRO A 251 -16.81 11.78 11.95
CA PRO A 251 -15.46 12.18 12.34
C PRO A 251 -14.45 11.80 11.25
N LYS A 252 -13.54 12.71 10.92
CA LYS A 252 -12.39 12.45 10.05
C LYS A 252 -11.54 11.33 10.67
N ARG A 253 -11.05 10.37 9.87
CA ARG A 253 -10.06 9.39 10.35
C ARG A 253 -8.81 10.14 10.84
N ARG A 254 -8.34 9.80 12.04
CA ARG A 254 -7.17 10.43 12.67
C ARG A 254 -5.88 10.14 11.87
N PRO A 255 -4.96 11.09 11.72
CA PRO A 255 -3.70 10.84 11.02
C PRO A 255 -2.83 9.81 11.77
N LEU A 256 -2.36 8.78 11.08
CA LEU A 256 -1.61 7.67 11.68
C LEU A 256 -0.34 8.13 12.41
N ASP A 257 0.38 9.12 11.86
CA ASP A 257 1.60 9.63 12.49
C ASP A 257 1.32 10.29 13.85
N GLU A 258 0.15 10.92 14.02
CA GLU A 258 -0.25 11.50 15.31
C GLU A 258 -0.59 10.43 16.34
N VAL A 259 -1.26 9.36 15.89
CA VAL A 259 -1.59 8.21 16.73
C VAL A 259 -0.32 7.55 17.25
N TYR A 260 0.63 7.28 16.35
CA TYR A 260 1.90 6.65 16.70
C TYR A 260 2.74 7.51 17.62
N ILE A 261 2.76 8.84 17.46
CA ILE A 261 3.50 9.71 18.39
C ILE A 261 2.92 9.62 19.80
N ILE A 262 1.60 9.66 19.98
CA ILE A 262 1.00 9.54 21.32
C ILE A 262 1.29 8.16 21.93
N GLN A 263 1.14 7.09 21.15
CA GLN A 263 1.42 5.72 21.59
C GLN A 263 2.89 5.53 21.98
N LEU A 264 3.82 6.04 21.17
CA LEU A 264 5.25 5.95 21.43
C LEU A 264 5.68 6.81 22.62
N LEU A 265 5.04 7.95 22.86
CA LEU A 265 5.31 8.78 24.05
C LEU A 265 4.78 8.16 25.35
N LEU A 266 3.74 7.32 25.27
CA LEU A 266 3.30 6.50 26.41
C LEU A 266 4.29 5.36 26.73
N GLN A 267 4.97 4.84 25.70
CA GLN A 267 5.99 3.77 25.84
C GLN A 267 7.37 4.32 26.21
N LEU A 268 7.74 5.49 25.69
CA LEU A 268 9.02 6.18 25.88
C LEU A 268 8.84 7.62 26.44
N PRO A 269 8.39 7.77 27.70
CA PRO A 269 8.26 9.05 28.40
C PRO A 269 9.46 10.00 28.27
N GLU A 270 10.68 9.46 28.27
CA GLU A 270 11.94 10.20 28.23
C GLU A 270 12.16 10.95 26.91
N LYS A 271 11.51 10.51 25.83
CA LYS A 271 11.56 11.14 24.51
C LYS A 271 10.66 12.37 24.38
N LEU A 272 9.80 12.64 25.36
CA LEU A 272 8.86 13.77 25.33
C LEU A 272 9.56 15.12 25.11
N LYS A 273 10.74 15.34 25.71
CA LYS A 273 11.51 16.58 25.51
C LYS A 273 11.94 16.75 24.05
N GLU A 274 12.49 15.70 23.47
CA GLU A 274 12.92 15.68 22.06
C GLU A 274 11.75 15.97 21.10
N VAL A 275 10.57 15.38 21.38
CA VAL A 275 9.37 15.65 20.58
C VAL A 275 8.88 17.09 20.75
N CYS A 276 8.93 17.64 21.96
CA CYS A 276 8.51 19.03 22.24
C CYS A 276 9.43 20.08 21.61
N ASP A 277 10.71 19.76 21.40
CA ASP A 277 11.66 20.65 20.72
C ASP A 277 11.41 20.70 19.20
N LEU A 278 10.83 19.62 18.64
CA LEU A 278 10.63 19.46 17.19
C LEU A 278 9.18 19.71 16.72
N LEU A 279 8.18 19.47 17.58
CA LEU A 279 6.75 19.59 17.27
C LEU A 279 6.03 20.52 18.25
N SER A 280 5.11 21.33 17.72
CA SER A 280 4.19 22.14 18.52
C SER A 280 2.80 21.50 18.59
N VAL A 281 1.98 21.95 19.53
CA VAL A 281 0.62 21.41 19.72
C VAL A 281 -0.23 21.63 18.45
N GLU A 282 0.04 22.70 17.72
CA GLU A 282 -0.64 23.08 16.49
C GLU A 282 -0.31 22.14 15.30
N ASP A 283 0.71 21.27 15.43
CA ASP A 283 1.10 20.33 14.38
C ASP A 283 0.19 19.10 14.29
N PHE A 284 -0.57 18.83 15.34
CA PHE A 284 -1.57 17.77 15.38
C PHE A 284 -2.88 18.26 14.76
N GLU A 285 -3.36 17.63 13.69
CA GLU A 285 -4.61 17.95 13.01
C GLU A 285 -5.84 17.45 13.78
N ASP A 286 -5.72 16.31 14.46
CA ASP A 286 -6.81 15.76 15.27
C ASP A 286 -6.89 16.46 16.64
N MET A 287 -8.11 16.77 17.07
CA MET A 287 -8.33 17.50 18.32
C MET A 287 -8.00 16.67 19.55
N ALA A 288 -8.24 15.35 19.52
CA ALA A 288 -7.98 14.48 20.67
C ALA A 288 -6.48 14.25 20.84
N THR A 289 -5.76 13.92 19.76
CA THR A 289 -4.28 13.77 19.80
C THR A 289 -3.60 15.08 20.23
N ARG A 290 -4.07 16.22 19.71
CA ARG A 290 -3.60 17.56 20.11
C ARG A 290 -3.77 17.82 21.59
N ASN A 291 -4.96 17.58 22.13
CA ASN A 291 -5.24 17.82 23.54
C ASN A 291 -4.46 16.87 24.45
N ILE A 292 -4.30 15.61 24.05
CA ILE A 292 -3.48 14.64 24.79
C ILE A 292 -2.02 15.09 24.79
N PHE A 293 -1.46 15.47 23.63
CA PHE A 293 -0.09 15.99 23.55
C PHE A 293 0.10 17.25 24.42
N LYS A 294 -0.89 18.14 24.45
CA LYS A 294 -0.90 19.31 25.35
C LYS A 294 -0.85 18.91 26.83
N LYS A 295 -1.58 17.85 27.22
CA LYS A 295 -1.59 17.33 28.60
C LYS A 295 -0.27 16.63 28.96
N MET A 296 0.34 15.92 28.01
CA MET A 296 1.68 15.34 28.16
C MET A 296 2.73 16.42 28.40
N LYS A 297 2.69 17.50 27.60
CA LYS A 297 3.56 18.67 27.80
C LYS A 297 3.37 19.35 29.17
N ALA A 298 2.16 19.29 29.73
CA ALA A 298 1.85 19.79 31.06
C ALA A 298 2.23 18.82 32.21
N GLY A 299 2.87 17.69 31.90
CA GLY A 299 3.41 16.74 32.88
C GLY A 299 2.54 15.50 33.15
N ALA A 300 1.45 15.28 32.40
CA ALA A 300 0.67 14.04 32.48
C ALA A 300 1.24 13.00 31.51
N ILE A 301 2.19 12.18 31.96
CA ILE A 301 2.96 11.30 31.07
C ILE A 301 2.51 9.83 31.18
N ASP A 302 1.97 9.41 32.33
CA ASP A 302 1.43 8.07 32.50
C ASP A 302 -0.04 7.97 32.03
N LEU A 303 -0.44 6.77 31.59
CA LEU A 303 -1.76 6.49 31.04
C LEU A 303 -2.89 6.79 32.03
N ASN A 304 -2.70 6.53 33.34
CA ASN A 304 -3.73 6.74 34.35
C ASN A 304 -3.97 8.23 34.64
N THR A 305 -2.90 9.02 34.73
CA THR A 305 -2.99 10.48 34.85
C THR A 305 -3.59 11.11 33.60
N LEU A 306 -3.30 10.57 32.41
CA LEU A 306 -3.93 11.03 31.17
C LEU A 306 -5.42 10.69 31.14
N LEU A 307 -5.82 9.46 31.47
CA LEU A 307 -7.23 9.05 31.50
C LEU A 307 -8.05 9.88 32.49
N SER A 308 -7.51 10.20 33.66
CA SER A 308 -8.21 11.02 34.68
C SER A 308 -8.41 12.48 34.26
N ARG A 309 -7.47 13.03 33.46
CA ARG A 309 -7.51 14.42 32.96
C ARG A 309 -8.10 14.53 31.55
N SER A 310 -8.58 13.43 30.97
CA SER A 310 -9.06 13.36 29.59
C SER A 310 -10.59 13.41 29.49
N GLU A 311 -11.09 13.96 28.39
CA GLU A 311 -12.52 13.94 28.06
C GLU A 311 -12.91 12.59 27.43
N GLU A 312 -14.21 12.34 27.24
CA GLU A 312 -14.72 11.04 26.74
C GLU A 312 -14.08 10.60 25.42
N GLU A 313 -13.80 11.53 24.50
CA GLU A 313 -13.20 11.22 23.20
C GLU A 313 -11.71 10.85 23.32
N GLU A 314 -10.99 11.55 24.19
CA GLU A 314 -9.58 11.30 24.49
C GLU A 314 -9.40 10.01 25.29
N LYS A 315 -10.28 9.73 26.26
CA LYS A 315 -10.32 8.47 27.01
C LYS A 315 -10.52 7.27 26.11
N ARG A 316 -11.44 7.37 25.14
CA ARG A 316 -11.67 6.31 24.14
C ARG A 316 -10.42 6.06 23.31
N PHE A 317 -9.79 7.13 22.84
CA PHE A 317 -8.56 7.04 22.06
C PHE A 317 -7.39 6.43 22.86
N LEU A 318 -7.16 6.89 24.09
CA LEU A 318 -6.14 6.33 24.99
C LEU A 318 -6.38 4.84 25.29
N THR A 319 -7.64 4.42 25.39
CA THR A 319 -7.99 3.01 25.59
C THR A 319 -7.71 2.19 24.33
N GLU A 320 -8.05 2.71 23.15
CA GLU A 320 -7.83 2.06 21.86
C GLU A 320 -6.33 1.77 21.61
N ILE A 321 -5.47 2.77 21.79
CA ILE A 321 -4.02 2.62 21.58
C ILE A 321 -3.32 1.76 22.64
N SER A 322 -3.96 1.54 23.80
CA SER A 322 -3.40 0.71 24.88
C SER A 322 -3.48 -0.80 24.60
N VAL A 323 -4.33 -1.21 23.66
CA VAL A 323 -4.57 -2.62 23.29
C VAL A 323 -3.73 -3.04 22.08
N GLU A 324 -3.06 -2.09 21.41
CA GLU A 324 -2.25 -2.35 20.22
C GLU A 324 -0.85 -2.90 20.59
N ASP A 325 -0.33 -3.80 19.74
CA ASP A 325 0.97 -4.45 19.92
C ASP A 325 2.13 -3.44 19.94
N ALA A 326 3.19 -3.75 20.70
CA ALA A 326 4.38 -2.91 20.79
C ALA A 326 5.15 -2.85 19.46
N PHE A 327 5.76 -1.70 19.15
CA PHE A 327 6.58 -1.53 17.95
C PHE A 327 7.90 -2.29 18.07
N GLU A 328 8.37 -2.91 16.97
CA GLU A 328 9.66 -3.61 16.92
C GLU A 328 10.87 -2.68 17.13
N ASP A 329 10.80 -1.42 16.65
CA ASP A 329 11.81 -0.37 16.88
C ASP A 329 11.14 0.98 17.19
N PRO A 330 10.74 1.22 18.46
CA PRO A 330 9.99 2.40 18.85
C PRO A 330 10.71 3.73 18.58
N ALA A 331 12.05 3.76 18.74
CA ALA A 331 12.83 4.98 18.57
C ALA A 331 12.94 5.40 17.10
N ARG A 332 13.14 4.45 16.19
CA ARG A 332 13.17 4.71 14.75
C ARG A 332 11.80 5.14 14.23
N VAL A 333 10.74 4.45 14.63
CA VAL A 333 9.36 4.78 14.22
C VAL A 333 8.99 6.19 14.69
N LEU A 334 9.39 6.57 15.91
CA LEU A 334 9.18 7.92 16.44
C LEU A 334 9.87 8.98 15.58
N GLY A 335 11.15 8.78 15.25
CA GLY A 335 11.90 9.70 14.39
C GLY A 335 11.28 9.87 13.01
N ASP A 336 10.79 8.78 12.41
CA ASP A 336 10.12 8.79 11.12
C ASP A 336 8.76 9.54 11.17
N CYS A 337 7.99 9.37 12.25
CA CYS A 337 6.72 10.08 12.44
C CYS A 337 6.93 11.60 12.62
N ILE A 338 7.91 12.00 13.44
CA ILE A 338 8.28 13.41 13.65
C ILE A 338 8.69 14.06 12.34
N LYS A 339 9.51 13.37 11.54
CA LYS A 339 9.94 13.87 10.23
C LYS A 339 8.76 14.06 9.28
N ARG A 340 7.85 13.09 9.20
CA ARG A 340 6.66 13.17 8.33
C ARG A 340 5.70 14.29 8.74
N LEU A 341 5.44 14.47 10.03
CA LEU A 341 4.63 15.58 10.53
C LEU A 341 5.28 16.95 10.30
N GLY A 342 6.59 17.07 10.56
CA GLY A 342 7.36 18.27 10.27
C GLY A 342 7.37 18.63 8.78
N ASP A 343 7.52 17.64 7.90
CA ASP A 343 7.50 17.85 6.45
C ASP A 343 6.10 18.21 5.94
N LYS A 344 5.04 17.67 6.56
CA LYS A 344 3.65 18.03 6.25
C LYS A 344 3.37 19.50 6.58
N LYS A 345 3.77 19.99 7.76
CA LYS A 345 3.67 21.42 8.15
C LYS A 345 4.38 22.33 7.14
N ARG A 346 5.62 21.98 6.80
CA ARG A 346 6.43 22.75 5.82
C ARG A 346 5.77 22.78 4.45
N ASN A 347 5.24 21.66 3.97
CA ASN A 347 4.55 21.59 2.68
C ASN A 347 3.25 22.42 2.66
N VAL A 348 2.52 22.50 3.78
CA VAL A 348 1.35 23.38 3.91
C VAL A 348 1.76 24.85 3.87
N MET A 349 2.79 25.24 4.63
CA MET A 349 3.31 26.61 4.61
C MET A 349 3.84 27.01 3.23
N ILE A 350 4.52 26.10 2.52
CA ILE A 350 4.98 26.34 1.14
C ILE A 350 3.79 26.58 0.21
N LYS A 351 2.73 25.77 0.30
CA LYS A 351 1.51 25.99 -0.51
C LYS A 351 0.82 27.31 -0.20
N GLU A 352 0.77 27.73 1.07
CA GLU A 352 0.23 29.05 1.43
C GLU A 352 1.10 30.19 0.91
N LEU A 353 2.42 30.06 1.00
CA LEU A 353 3.36 31.02 0.44
C LEU A 353 3.22 31.10 -1.08
N ASP A 354 3.09 29.97 -1.78
CA ASP A 354 2.85 29.95 -3.23
C ASP A 354 1.53 30.65 -3.61
N ARG A 355 0.48 30.49 -2.79
CA ARG A 355 -0.78 31.24 -2.97
C ARG A 355 -0.58 32.75 -2.77
N LYS A 356 0.19 33.15 -1.75
CA LYS A 356 0.51 34.56 -1.47
C LYS A 356 1.41 35.17 -2.55
N ILE A 357 2.37 34.41 -3.08
CA ILE A 357 3.24 34.80 -4.21
C ILE A 357 2.38 35.03 -5.45
N LYS A 358 1.50 34.09 -5.81
CA LYS A 358 0.60 34.24 -6.97
C LYS A 358 -0.31 35.48 -6.85
N ASN A 359 -0.78 35.78 -5.65
CA ASN A 359 -1.56 37.00 -5.37
C ASN A 359 -0.71 38.27 -5.43
N ALA A 360 0.54 38.25 -4.95
CA ALA A 360 1.46 39.39 -5.02
C ALA A 360 1.91 39.68 -6.46
N GLU A 361 2.15 38.63 -7.27
CA GLU A 361 2.41 38.73 -8.71
C GLU A 361 1.23 39.37 -9.45
N SER A 362 0.01 38.95 -9.13
CA SER A 362 -1.21 39.52 -9.71
C SER A 362 -1.42 41.00 -9.35
N LYS A 363 -0.92 41.43 -8.19
CA LYS A 363 -0.98 42.83 -7.71
C LYS A 363 0.26 43.67 -8.06
N LYS A 364 1.25 43.10 -8.75
CA LYS A 364 2.54 43.74 -9.12
C LYS A 364 3.30 44.36 -7.93
N ASP A 365 3.16 43.78 -6.73
CA ASP A 365 3.89 44.24 -5.54
C ASP A 365 5.27 43.57 -5.46
N ALA A 366 6.28 44.23 -6.04
CA ALA A 366 7.65 43.73 -6.10
C ALA A 366 8.34 43.60 -4.73
N GLY A 367 7.96 44.44 -3.76
CA GLY A 367 8.52 44.42 -2.41
C GLY A 367 8.03 43.23 -1.60
N LEU A 368 6.73 42.93 -1.69
CA LEU A 368 6.12 41.77 -1.04
C LEU A 368 6.55 40.46 -1.71
N LEU A 369 6.65 40.43 -3.04
CA LEU A 369 7.08 39.26 -3.80
C LEU A 369 8.50 38.80 -3.42
N THR A 370 9.44 39.73 -3.31
CA THR A 370 10.84 39.43 -2.97
C THR A 370 10.96 38.86 -1.55
N LYS A 371 10.18 39.38 -0.60
CA LYS A 371 10.12 38.86 0.77
C LYS A 371 9.56 37.43 0.83
N LEU A 372 8.44 37.18 0.16
CA LEU A 372 7.79 35.86 0.14
C LEU A 372 8.63 34.79 -0.56
N LEU A 373 9.33 35.13 -1.65
CA LEU A 373 10.25 34.21 -2.34
C LEU A 373 11.48 33.87 -1.47
N THR A 374 12.01 34.84 -0.72
CA THR A 374 13.13 34.62 0.20
C THR A 374 12.73 33.67 1.33
N GLU A 375 11.55 33.85 1.89
CA GLU A 375 11.01 33.01 2.96
C GLU A 375 10.69 31.59 2.48
N ARG A 376 10.09 31.44 1.30
CA ARG A 376 9.88 30.13 0.65
C ARG A 376 11.19 29.39 0.42
N ASN A 377 12.22 30.08 -0.09
CA ASN A 377 13.52 29.48 -0.36
C ASN A 377 14.27 29.06 0.93
N ARG A 378 14.06 29.77 2.05
CA ARG A 378 14.58 29.37 3.37
C ARG A 378 13.91 28.08 3.84
N LEU A 379 12.58 27.97 3.75
CA LEU A 379 11.85 26.75 4.13
C LEU A 379 12.19 25.55 3.24
N MET A 380 12.45 25.76 1.94
CA MET A 380 12.88 24.70 1.01
C MET A 380 14.30 24.21 1.30
N LYS A 381 15.24 25.08 1.71
CA LYS A 381 16.62 24.67 2.04
C LYS A 381 16.70 23.88 3.36
N ALA A 382 15.77 24.10 4.28
CA ALA A 382 15.67 23.32 5.52
C ALA A 382 15.22 21.86 5.28
N LYS A 383 14.75 21.50 4.07
CA LYS A 383 14.34 20.14 3.66
C LYS A 383 15.52 19.20 3.37
N SER A 384 16.73 19.75 3.19
CA SER A 384 17.93 19.01 2.75
C SER A 384 18.96 18.78 3.85
N ARG A 385 18.59 18.96 5.13
CA ARG A 385 19.45 18.66 6.29
C ARG A 385 18.85 17.53 7.12
#